data_AF-A0A0F9HSJ1-F1
#
_entry.id   AF-A0A0F9HSJ1-F1
#
_cell.length_a   1.000
_cell.length_b   1.000
_cell.length_c   1.000
_cell.angle_alpha   90.00
_cell.angle_beta   90.00
_cell.angle_gamma   90.00
#
_symmetry.space_group_name_H-M   'P 1'
#
loop_
_entity.id
_entity.type
_entity.pdbx_description
1 polymer ?
#
loop_
_entity_poly.entity_id
_entity_poly.type
_entity_poly.pdbx_seq_one_letter_code
_entity_poly.pdbx_strand_id
1 'polypeptide(L)' 'SGTQISLIKVKGIGKGTVENLETQGINTIVDLLAANPDTLSANVNGVSSKTILEWQISARKLLKVKI' A
#
# COMPACT_ATOMS: atom_id res chain seq x y z
N SER A 1 8.41 11.62 -17.73
CA SER A 1 8.50 10.36 -16.94
C SER A 1 7.80 10.56 -15.61
N GLY A 2 6.60 9.99 -15.44
CA GLY A 2 5.86 10.13 -14.18
C GLY A 2 6.62 9.43 -13.06
N THR A 3 6.87 10.12 -11.95
CA THR A 3 7.64 9.54 -10.83
C THR A 3 6.82 8.44 -10.18
N GLN A 4 7.20 7.18 -10.37
CA GLN A 4 6.60 6.05 -9.64
C GLN A 4 6.99 6.16 -8.17
N ILE A 5 6.01 6.35 -7.28
CA ILE A 5 6.25 6.34 -5.84
C ILE A 5 6.25 4.87 -5.39
N SER A 6 7.38 4.41 -4.83
CA SER A 6 7.50 3.06 -4.28
C SER A 6 6.64 2.89 -3.02
N LEU A 7 6.07 1.68 -2.84
CA LEU A 7 5.26 1.31 -1.68
C LEU A 7 5.99 1.53 -0.34
N ILE A 8 7.32 1.39 -0.30
CA ILE A 8 8.12 1.62 0.91
C ILE A 8 8.10 3.08 1.39
N LYS A 9 7.62 4.02 0.58
CA LYS A 9 7.43 5.41 0.99
C LYS A 9 6.14 5.62 1.77
N VAL A 10 5.20 4.67 1.73
CA VAL A 10 3.94 4.73 2.49
C VAL A 10 4.26 4.51 3.97
N LYS A 11 3.77 5.41 4.83
CA LYS A 11 4.00 5.32 6.27
C LYS A 11 3.41 4.00 6.80
N GLY A 12 4.24 3.24 7.51
CA GLY A 12 3.84 1.95 8.09
C GLY A 12 4.08 0.74 7.18
N ILE A 13 4.64 0.93 5.97
CA ILE A 13 5.06 -0.16 5.09
C ILE A 13 6.58 -0.28 5.13
N GLY A 14 7.07 -1.40 5.68
CA GLY A 14 8.49 -1.78 5.65
C GLY A 14 8.80 -2.77 4.53
N LYS A 15 10.08 -3.13 4.37
CA LYS A 15 10.54 -4.03 3.30
C LYS A 15 9.79 -5.38 3.26
N GLY A 16 9.66 -6.06 4.40
CA GLY A 16 8.93 -7.34 4.46
C GLY A 16 7.43 -7.21 4.13
N THR A 17 6.84 -6.05 4.44
CA THR A 17 5.46 -5.74 4.02
C THR A 17 5.36 -5.52 2.52
N VAL A 18 6.35 -4.87 1.89
CA VAL A 18 6.42 -4.71 0.43
C VAL A 18 6.49 -6.08 -0.24
N GLU A 19 7.41 -6.94 0.20
CA GLU A 19 7.57 -8.29 -0.35
C GLU A 19 6.25 -9.08 -0.24
N ASN A 20 5.55 -9.01 0.90
CA ASN A 20 4.25 -9.66 1.06
C ASN A 20 3.18 -9.07 0.12
N LEU A 21 3.08 -7.75 0.03
CA LEU A 21 2.14 -7.07 -0.88
C LEU A 21 2.38 -7.45 -2.35
N GLU A 22 3.64 -7.57 -2.78
CA GLU A 22 4.01 -8.01 -4.14
C GLU A 22 3.52 -9.44 -4.40
N THR A 23 3.62 -10.36 -3.42
CA THR A 23 3.04 -11.72 -3.55
C THR A 23 1.51 -11.73 -3.68
N GLN A 24 0.84 -10.68 -3.20
CA GLN A 24 -0.62 -10.48 -3.34
C GLN A 24 -0.98 -9.69 -4.61
N GLY A 25 -0.03 -9.44 -5.51
CA GLY A 25 -0.23 -8.68 -6.75
C GLY A 25 -0.25 -7.15 -6.56
N ILE A 26 0.07 -6.65 -5.37
CA ILE A 26 0.11 -5.22 -5.07
C ILE A 26 1.54 -4.69 -5.30
N ASN A 27 1.81 -4.20 -6.51
CA ASN A 27 3.15 -3.79 -6.94
C ASN A 27 3.34 -2.26 -6.90
N THR A 28 2.24 -1.51 -6.93
CA THR A 28 2.25 -0.06 -7.04
C THR A 28 1.34 0.61 -6.02
N ILE A 29 1.54 1.92 -5.81
CA ILE A 29 0.58 2.73 -5.02
C ILE A 29 -0.83 2.64 -5.60
N VAL A 30 -0.98 2.56 -6.93
CA VAL A 30 -2.30 2.47 -7.56
C VAL A 30 -2.98 1.16 -7.19
N ASP A 31 -2.25 0.05 -7.23
CA ASP A 31 -2.77 -1.27 -6.81
C ASP A 31 -3.21 -1.24 -5.35
N LEU A 32 -2.38 -0.67 -4.47
CA LEU A 32 -2.70 -0.53 -3.05
C LEU A 32 -3.97 0.31 -2.83
N LEU A 33 -4.14 1.38 -3.60
CA LEU A 33 -5.32 2.26 -3.52
C LEU A 33 -6.59 1.62 -4.06
N ALA A 34 -6.47 0.70 -5.02
CA ALA A 34 -7.59 -0.03 -5.60
C ALA A 34 -7.98 -1.28 -4.79
N ALA A 35 -7.08 -1.81 -3.94
CA ALA A 35 -7.32 -3.00 -3.15
C ALA A 35 -8.48 -2.85 -2.16
N ASN A 36 -9.28 -3.90 -2.02
CA ASN A 36 -10.26 -4.02 -0.94
C ASN A 36 -9.51 -4.35 0.39
N PRO A 37 -9.68 -3.53 1.45
CA PRO A 37 -8.97 -3.75 2.71
C PRO A 37 -9.31 -5.06 3.43
N ASP A 38 -10.55 -5.53 3.35
CA ASP A 38 -10.98 -6.77 4.00
C ASP A 38 -10.42 -7.98 3.27
N THR A 39 -10.41 -7.97 1.93
CA THR A 39 -9.79 -9.04 1.14
C THR A 39 -8.27 -9.07 1.32
N LEU A 40 -7.60 -7.91 1.29
CA LEU A 40 -6.14 -7.88 1.38
C LEU A 40 -5.66 -8.22 2.81
N SER A 41 -6.35 -7.78 3.86
CA SER A 41 -5.97 -8.13 5.24
C SER A 41 -6.12 -9.62 5.54
N ALA A 42 -7.09 -10.30 4.91
CA ALA A 42 -7.24 -11.74 5.04
C ALA A 42 -6.03 -12.53 4.50
N ASN A 43 -5.24 -11.94 3.59
CA ASN A 43 -4.10 -12.60 2.95
C ASN A 43 -2.73 -12.09 3.45
N VAL A 44 -2.69 -10.94 4.12
CA VAL A 44 -1.45 -10.37 4.65
C VAL A 44 -1.40 -10.59 6.17
N ASN A 45 -0.57 -11.53 6.61
CA ASN A 45 -0.46 -11.88 8.03
C ASN A 45 -0.02 -10.68 8.88
N GLY A 46 -0.64 -10.51 10.05
CA GLY A 46 -0.34 -9.42 10.99
C GLY A 46 -0.87 -8.05 10.57
N VAL A 47 -1.67 -7.97 9.51
CA VAL A 47 -2.22 -6.71 8.98
C VAL A 47 -3.74 -6.74 9.06
N SER A 48 -4.31 -5.70 9.66
CA SER A 48 -5.77 -5.54 9.73
C SER A 48 -6.30 -4.70 8.56
N SER A 49 -7.61 -4.80 8.25
CA SER A 49 -8.26 -3.90 7.28
C SER A 49 -8.04 -2.42 7.64
N LYS A 50 -8.04 -2.10 8.93
CA LYS A 50 -7.76 -0.75 9.42
C LYS A 50 -6.35 -0.29 9.05
N THR A 51 -5.35 -1.15 9.22
CA THR A 51 -3.97 -0.86 8.84
C THR A 51 -3.86 -0.58 7.34
N ILE A 52 -4.58 -1.34 6.51
CA ILE A 52 -4.59 -1.12 5.05
C ILE A 52 -5.25 0.22 4.70
N LEU A 53 -6.35 0.58 5.35
CA LEU A 53 -6.97 1.89 5.17
C LEU A 53 -6.02 3.04 5.54
N GLU A 54 -5.25 2.89 6.62
CA GLU A 54 -4.23 3.86 7.03
C GLU A 54 -3.12 3.99 5.96
N TRP A 55 -2.67 2.87 5.39
CA TRP A 55 -1.73 2.87 4.27
C TRP A 55 -2.30 3.60 3.04
N GLN A 56 -3.55 3.33 2.68
CA GLN A 56 -4.22 4.00 1.55
C GLN A 56 -4.37 5.52 1.78
N ILE A 57 -4.67 5.95 3.01
CA ILE A 57 -4.70 7.37 3.38
C ILE A 57 -3.30 8.00 3.23
N SER A 58 -2.26 7.33 3.72
CA SER A 58 -0.88 7.79 3.56
C SER A 58 -0.47 7.86 2.09
N ALA A 59 -0.84 6.87 1.28
CA ALA A 59 -0.55 6.82 -0.14
C ALA A 59 -1.23 7.96 -0.92
N ARG A 60 -2.51 8.27 -0.62
CA ARG A 60 -3.22 9.43 -1.19
C ARG A 60 -2.52 10.75 -0.87
N LYS A 61 -2.00 10.91 0.36
CA LYS A 61 -1.23 12.11 0.73
C LYS A 61 0.06 12.22 -0.07
N LEU A 62 0.79 11.13 -0.27
CA LEU A 62 2.02 11.12 -1.08
C LEU A 62 1.78 11.53 -2.53
N LEU A 63 0.67 11.09 -3.12
CA LEU A 63 0.29 11.50 -4.48
C LEU A 63 0.01 13.01 -4.51
N LYS A 64 -0.82 13.53 -3.60
CA LYS A 64 -1.19 14.96 -3.54
C LYS A 64 -0.01 15.91 -3.29
N VAL A 65 1.04 15.46 -2.62
CA VAL A 65 2.25 16.28 -2.39
C VAL A 65 3.09 16.43 -3.67
N LYS A 66 2.89 15.58 -4.68
CA LYS A 66 3.66 15.58 -5.94
C LYS A 66 2.93 16.19 -7.13
N ILE A 67 1.66 16.61 -6.98
CA ILE A 67 0.85 17.22 -8.04
C ILE A 67 0.64 18.70 -7.74
#